data_AF-A0A3L7NI10-F1
#
_entry.id   AF-A0A3L7NI10-F1
#
_cell.length_a   1.000
_cell.length_b   1.000
_cell.length_c   1.000
_cell.angle_alpha   90.00
_cell.angle_beta   90.00
_cell.angle_gamma   90.00
#
_symmetry.space_group_name_H-M   'P 1'
#
loop_
_entity.id
_entity.type
_entity.pdbx_description
1 polymer ?
#
loop_
_entity_poly.entity_id
_entity_poly.type
_entity_poly.pdbx_seq_one_letter_code
_entity_poly.pdbx_strand_id
1 'polypeptide(L)'
;MSNWDPSFKLPRIGLLQPEITPDQLDNPVQGSSEQLVLDSYGNVVRLWADSHSEIPIGRLEGKFSVTSGARQVVSLVTVHTQFINRRVEKREEPASNSTADTRPLPSGSPLSMVPIENIAFPEESASNTHRLPGGETIQDCTRCGATGHNACQACGETGRVACGDCGGTKLLRCGTCNGVGLTRFPNGVTANCPTCLSRGTRSCPSCGPDGQIRCSGCNGEGFTTCGPCGGYAKICHFHALISEVSTLTESYVIASEEWNLDIAGLSESMSQIWAEDLPLTITTSGKPAALSAEQYSPEIAPNVARRLHSTLNAALSQGSADSKKAQTARALRFQIRSCYVHRVGYKLDGGGSEASVYIAGLDNRIAPGVLLERCSTSTAWFQRGFRGILQTIGLVEDNGLSKNFKKRLKTSGGQIHMLDTDTTVADAIQKAGLRLSVLDIGYEVLSDGDPIATIEFTPDEAKGSLIVIFASTIGPAFREKFVAALQMNKNFSLGRLALTVDASTGALKFKLVDVRLYSDIDADTYKGVLAYLLNVARPHALSTIKG
;
A
#
# COMPACT_ATOMS: atom_id res chain seq x y z
N MET A 1 -21.09 -7.24 -8.81
CA MET A 1 -20.85 -7.79 -7.46
C MET A 1 -21.42 -6.81 -6.47
N SER A 2 -22.18 -7.26 -5.48
CA SER A 2 -22.81 -6.41 -4.46
C SER A 2 -21.79 -6.06 -3.38
N ASN A 3 -21.27 -4.84 -3.41
CA ASN A 3 -20.36 -4.36 -2.36
C ASN A 3 -21.17 -4.10 -1.08
N TRP A 4 -20.73 -4.62 0.06
CA TRP A 4 -21.29 -4.26 1.36
C TRP A 4 -21.00 -2.79 1.66
N ASP A 5 -21.93 -2.10 2.31
CA ASP A 5 -21.61 -0.80 2.89
C ASP A 5 -20.91 -0.98 4.26
N PRO A 6 -19.61 -0.62 4.39
CA PRO A 6 -18.90 -0.73 5.67
C PRO A 6 -19.26 0.39 6.66
N SER A 7 -19.95 1.44 6.22
CA SER A 7 -20.24 2.63 7.02
C SER A 7 -21.49 2.49 7.89
N PHE A 8 -22.48 1.72 7.43
CA PHE A 8 -23.69 1.44 8.18
C PHE A 8 -23.53 0.25 9.14
N LYS A 9 -23.61 0.56 10.44
CA LYS A 9 -23.55 -0.42 11.53
C LYS A 9 -24.76 -0.27 12.41
N LEU A 10 -25.58 -1.32 12.51
CA LEU A 10 -26.63 -1.38 13.51
C LEU A 10 -26.13 -2.14 14.74
N PRO A 11 -26.59 -1.77 15.95
CA PRO A 11 -26.37 -2.60 17.13
C PRO A 11 -26.80 -4.04 16.86
N ARG A 12 -26.06 -5.01 17.40
CA ARG A 12 -26.38 -6.44 17.27
C ARG A 12 -27.85 -6.66 17.65
N ILE A 13 -28.65 -7.14 16.70
CA ILE A 13 -30.03 -7.53 16.98
C ILE A 13 -29.95 -9.00 17.39
N GLY A 14 -30.04 -9.27 18.69
CA GLY A 14 -29.85 -10.61 19.24
C GLY A 14 -30.76 -11.67 18.60
N LEU A 15 -31.96 -11.27 18.14
CA LEU A 15 -32.88 -12.14 17.42
C LEU A 15 -32.35 -12.60 16.04
N LEU A 16 -31.61 -11.74 15.34
CA LEU A 16 -31.04 -12.04 14.02
C LEU A 16 -29.69 -12.73 14.13
N GLN A 17 -28.87 -12.31 15.10
CA GLN A 17 -27.50 -12.80 15.28
C GLN A 17 -27.36 -13.52 16.65
N PRO A 18 -28.00 -14.68 16.85
CA PRO A 18 -27.76 -15.48 18.06
C PRO A 18 -26.31 -15.98 18.09
N GLU A 19 -25.87 -16.46 19.25
CA GLU A 19 -24.57 -17.11 19.35
C GLU A 19 -24.53 -18.37 18.49
N ILE A 20 -23.47 -18.54 17.71
CA ILE A 20 -23.30 -19.67 16.81
C ILE A 20 -22.46 -20.71 17.52
N THR A 21 -23.02 -21.90 17.69
CA THR A 21 -22.30 -23.05 18.23
C THR A 21 -21.70 -23.90 17.10
N PRO A 22 -20.60 -24.65 17.34
CA PRO A 22 -19.94 -25.45 16.29
C PRO A 22 -20.84 -26.48 15.57
N ASP A 23 -21.86 -27.00 16.24
CA ASP A 23 -22.86 -27.91 15.67
C ASP A 23 -23.77 -27.24 14.63
N GLN A 24 -23.91 -25.90 14.68
CA GLN A 24 -24.76 -25.15 13.76
C GLN A 24 -24.08 -24.83 12.42
N LEU A 25 -22.78 -25.07 12.28
CA LEU A 25 -22.02 -24.77 11.05
C LEU A 25 -22.51 -25.56 9.83
N ASP A 26 -23.21 -26.68 10.06
CA ASP A 26 -23.73 -27.56 9.02
C ASP A 26 -25.27 -27.50 8.90
N ASN A 27 -25.89 -26.56 9.60
CA ASN A 27 -27.34 -26.40 9.50
C ASN A 27 -27.73 -26.02 8.06
N PRO A 28 -28.76 -26.66 7.49
CA PRO A 28 -29.28 -26.25 6.19
C PRO A 28 -29.90 -24.85 6.28
N VAL A 29 -30.14 -24.22 5.12
CA VAL A 29 -30.87 -22.96 5.06
C VAL A 29 -32.22 -23.09 5.77
N GLN A 30 -32.46 -22.23 6.74
CA GLN A 30 -33.69 -22.17 7.51
C GLN A 30 -34.56 -21.02 6.99
N GLY A 31 -35.72 -21.35 6.43
CA GLY A 31 -36.76 -20.35 6.20
C GLY A 31 -37.27 -19.78 7.52
N SER A 32 -37.62 -18.50 7.54
CA SER A 32 -38.33 -17.88 8.64
C SER A 32 -39.68 -17.39 8.15
N SER A 33 -40.74 -17.93 8.74
CA SER A 33 -42.12 -17.47 8.58
C SER A 33 -42.63 -16.78 9.85
N GLU A 34 -41.77 -16.60 10.85
CA GLU A 34 -42.16 -15.97 12.11
C GLU A 34 -42.29 -14.46 11.92
N GLN A 35 -43.48 -13.93 12.18
CA GLN A 35 -43.79 -12.52 11.92
C GLN A 35 -42.81 -11.56 12.62
N LEU A 36 -42.40 -11.88 13.86
CA LEU A 36 -41.45 -11.07 14.62
C LEU A 36 -40.08 -10.95 13.92
N VAL A 37 -39.63 -12.03 13.28
CA VAL A 37 -38.37 -12.05 12.53
C VAL A 37 -38.51 -11.27 11.22
N LEU A 38 -39.65 -11.41 10.52
CA LEU A 38 -39.95 -10.64 9.31
C LEU A 38 -40.06 -9.14 9.59
N ASP A 39 -40.69 -8.75 10.70
CA ASP A 39 -40.78 -7.36 11.15
C ASP A 39 -39.40 -6.79 11.48
N SER A 40 -38.55 -7.60 12.11
CA SER A 40 -37.16 -7.23 12.40
C SER A 40 -36.35 -7.00 11.12
N TYR A 41 -36.52 -7.87 10.11
CA TYR A 41 -35.94 -7.63 8.79
C TYR A 41 -36.44 -6.33 8.18
N GLY A 42 -37.75 -6.07 8.23
CA GLY A 42 -38.34 -4.84 7.70
C GLY A 42 -37.74 -3.59 8.33
N ASN A 43 -37.53 -3.60 9.66
CA ASN A 43 -36.93 -2.47 10.37
C ASN A 43 -35.47 -2.25 9.98
N VAL A 44 -34.67 -3.31 9.88
CA VAL A 44 -33.26 -3.22 9.47
C VAL A 44 -33.14 -2.67 8.04
N VAL A 45 -33.96 -3.17 7.11
CA VAL A 45 -33.96 -2.70 5.72
C VAL A 45 -34.40 -1.24 5.61
N ARG A 46 -35.39 -0.79 6.40
CA ARG A 46 -35.81 0.62 6.45
C ARG A 46 -34.67 1.53 6.91
N LEU A 47 -34.03 1.22 8.04
CA LEU A 47 -32.94 2.03 8.58
C LEU A 47 -31.75 2.13 7.61
N TRP A 48 -31.46 1.04 6.90
CA TRP A 48 -30.43 1.05 5.88
C TRP A 48 -30.84 1.87 4.65
N ALA A 49 -32.08 1.71 4.16
CA ALA A 49 -32.59 2.50 3.03
C ALA A 49 -32.57 4.01 3.33
N ASP A 50 -32.96 4.40 4.55
CA ASP A 50 -32.96 5.80 4.99
C ASP A 50 -31.55 6.43 5.01
N SER A 51 -30.51 5.62 5.24
CA SER A 51 -29.11 6.07 5.24
C SER A 51 -28.45 6.03 3.85
N HIS A 52 -29.13 5.52 2.83
CA HIS A 52 -28.59 5.27 1.48
C HIS A 52 -29.49 5.83 0.38
N SER A 53 -29.71 7.14 0.38
CA SER A 53 -30.52 7.85 -0.61
C SER A 53 -30.04 7.68 -2.07
N GLU A 54 -28.76 7.35 -2.26
CA GLU A 54 -28.09 7.12 -3.56
C GLU A 54 -28.50 5.81 -4.24
N ILE A 55 -28.92 4.80 -3.46
CA ILE A 55 -29.38 3.54 -4.03
C ILE A 55 -30.82 3.76 -4.53
N PRO A 56 -31.24 3.26 -5.71
CA PRO A 56 -32.63 3.41 -6.21
C PRO A 56 -33.72 2.92 -5.24
N ILE A 57 -33.30 2.23 -4.18
CA ILE A 57 -34.04 1.84 -2.99
C ILE A 57 -34.50 3.05 -2.15
N GLY A 58 -33.96 4.26 -2.32
CA GLY A 58 -34.44 5.50 -1.68
C GLY A 58 -35.91 5.87 -1.98
N ARG A 59 -36.59 5.12 -2.87
CA ARG A 59 -38.05 5.16 -3.05
C ARG A 59 -38.82 4.24 -2.09
N LEU A 60 -38.14 3.58 -1.16
CA LEU A 60 -38.74 2.67 -0.16
C LEU A 60 -39.48 3.38 0.96
N GLU A 61 -39.56 4.72 1.00
CA GLU A 61 -40.34 5.51 1.97
C GLU A 61 -41.78 4.95 2.14
N GLY A 62 -41.92 3.99 3.06
CA GLY A 62 -43.16 3.28 3.38
C GLY A 62 -43.71 2.31 2.33
N LYS A 63 -42.98 1.95 1.26
CA LYS A 63 -43.56 1.21 0.10
C LYS A 63 -43.01 -0.19 -0.13
N PHE A 64 -42.72 -0.94 0.93
CA PHE A 64 -42.39 -2.36 0.76
C PHE A 64 -42.88 -3.25 1.90
N SER A 65 -43.16 -4.48 1.53
CA SER A 65 -43.43 -5.59 2.44
C SER A 65 -42.34 -6.65 2.33
N VAL A 66 -41.79 -7.10 3.45
CA VAL A 66 -40.94 -8.29 3.50
C VAL A 66 -41.82 -9.50 3.21
N THR A 67 -41.47 -10.28 2.18
CA THR A 67 -42.25 -11.44 1.72
C THR A 67 -41.67 -12.76 2.19
N SER A 68 -40.37 -12.81 2.40
CA SER A 68 -39.68 -14.02 2.83
C SER A 68 -38.41 -13.70 3.60
N GLY A 69 -38.04 -14.58 4.51
CA GLY A 69 -36.75 -14.57 5.17
C GLY A 69 -36.15 -15.96 5.11
N ALA A 70 -34.88 -16.06 4.75
CA ALA A 70 -34.11 -17.28 4.89
C ALA A 70 -32.81 -16.95 5.61
N ARG A 71 -32.35 -17.82 6.50
CA ARG A 71 -31.07 -17.66 7.20
C ARG A 71 -30.20 -18.89 7.02
N GLN A 72 -28.90 -18.68 6.96
CA GLN A 72 -27.92 -19.75 7.09
C GLN A 72 -26.71 -19.25 7.86
N VAL A 73 -25.92 -20.19 8.39
CA VAL A 73 -24.59 -19.88 8.92
C VAL A 73 -23.62 -19.82 7.74
N VAL A 74 -22.83 -18.75 7.70
CA VAL A 74 -21.70 -18.64 6.79
C VAL A 74 -20.44 -18.57 7.62
N SER A 75 -19.50 -19.45 7.32
CA SER A 75 -18.20 -19.52 7.98
C SER A 75 -17.09 -19.13 7.02
N LEU A 76 -16.21 -18.27 7.50
CA LEU A 76 -14.92 -17.96 6.91
C LEU A 76 -13.87 -18.77 7.66
N VAL A 77 -13.28 -19.73 6.96
CA VAL A 77 -12.16 -20.52 7.45
C VAL A 77 -10.89 -19.92 6.91
N THR A 78 -10.11 -19.30 7.78
CA THR A 78 -8.78 -18.78 7.45
C THR A 78 -7.73 -19.78 7.89
N VAL A 79 -6.87 -20.15 6.94
CA VAL A 79 -5.72 -21.02 7.16
C VAL A 79 -4.47 -20.19 6.99
N HIS A 80 -3.69 -20.06 8.05
CA HIS A 80 -2.37 -19.48 8.00
C HIS A 80 -1.34 -20.61 7.95
N THR A 81 -0.50 -20.62 6.92
CA THR A 81 0.60 -21.57 6.78
C THR A 81 1.92 -20.86 7.03
N GLN A 82 2.64 -21.29 8.06
CA GLN A 82 3.97 -20.77 8.37
C GLN A 82 5.02 -21.52 7.56
N PHE A 83 5.78 -20.78 6.75
CA PHE A 83 6.95 -21.27 6.05
C PHE A 83 8.21 -20.75 6.73
N ILE A 84 9.18 -21.64 6.93
CA ILE A 84 10.50 -21.26 7.42
C ILE A 84 11.55 -21.70 6.40
N ASN A 85 12.23 -20.72 5.83
CA ASN A 85 13.34 -20.90 4.93
C ASN A 85 14.63 -20.61 5.69
N ARG A 86 15.52 -21.60 5.80
CA ARG A 86 16.80 -21.46 6.51
C ARG A 86 17.95 -21.66 5.56
N ARG A 87 18.93 -20.76 5.61
CA ARG A 87 20.18 -20.89 4.85
C ARG A 87 21.37 -20.41 5.64
N VAL A 88 22.51 -21.02 5.37
CA VAL A 88 23.79 -20.61 5.94
C VAL A 88 24.47 -19.70 4.93
N GLU A 89 24.82 -18.50 5.36
CA GLU A 89 25.60 -17.54 4.59
C GLU A 89 26.94 -17.27 5.28
N LYS A 90 27.96 -16.93 4.48
CA LYS A 90 29.20 -16.37 5.02
C LYS A 90 29.00 -14.86 5.17
N ARG A 91 29.36 -14.31 6.33
CA ARG A 91 29.31 -12.88 6.62
C ARG A 91 30.64 -12.39 7.16
N GLU A 92 30.80 -11.07 7.12
CA GLU A 92 32.01 -10.36 7.47
C GLU A 92 31.68 -9.23 8.43
N GLU A 93 32.52 -9.04 9.43
CA GLU A 93 32.44 -7.90 10.34
C GLU A 93 33.84 -7.38 10.72
N PRO A 94 33.95 -6.11 11.15
CA PRO A 94 35.18 -5.60 11.75
C PRO A 94 35.64 -6.45 12.93
N ALA A 95 36.85 -6.99 12.86
CA ALA A 95 37.43 -7.74 13.96
C ALA A 95 38.08 -6.77 14.94
N SER A 96 37.30 -6.28 15.92
CA SER A 96 37.91 -5.71 17.12
C SER A 96 38.76 -6.81 17.81
N ASN A 97 39.71 -6.47 18.68
CA ASN A 97 40.63 -7.42 19.34
C ASN A 97 39.98 -8.61 20.09
N SER A 98 38.66 -8.77 20.04
CA SER A 98 37.94 -9.99 20.36
C SER A 98 38.54 -11.24 19.71
N THR A 99 38.56 -12.32 20.48
CA THR A 99 39.00 -13.65 20.04
C THR A 99 37.94 -14.25 19.12
N ALA A 100 38.27 -14.45 17.84
CA ALA A 100 37.46 -15.30 16.98
C ALA A 100 37.49 -16.74 17.50
N ASP A 101 36.34 -17.38 17.50
CA ASP A 101 36.18 -18.79 17.77
C ASP A 101 36.62 -19.61 16.55
N THR A 102 37.92 -19.90 16.54
CA THR A 102 38.58 -20.70 15.49
C THR A 102 38.29 -22.20 15.59
N ARG A 103 37.51 -22.66 16.59
CA ARG A 103 37.07 -24.06 16.65
C ARG A 103 36.32 -24.41 15.37
N PRO A 104 36.46 -25.61 14.81
CA PRO A 104 35.69 -26.00 13.63
C PRO A 104 34.18 -25.94 13.92
N LEU A 105 33.37 -25.69 12.89
CA LEU A 105 31.92 -25.83 13.00
C LEU A 105 31.59 -27.25 13.54
N PRO A 106 30.66 -27.39 14.49
CA PRO A 106 30.26 -28.70 15.02
C PRO A 106 29.92 -29.70 13.90
N SER A 107 30.30 -30.97 14.08
CA SER A 107 29.97 -32.04 13.14
C SER A 107 28.46 -32.32 13.15
N GLY A 108 27.72 -31.60 12.32
CA GLY A 108 26.27 -31.69 12.17
C GLY A 108 25.78 -30.73 11.09
N SER A 109 24.50 -30.81 10.73
CA SER A 109 23.90 -29.80 9.85
C SER A 109 23.90 -28.45 10.58
N PRO A 110 24.47 -27.37 10.02
CA PRO A 110 24.43 -26.07 10.68
C PRO A 110 22.99 -25.58 10.90
N LEU A 111 22.03 -26.10 10.13
CA LEU A 111 20.61 -25.82 10.26
C LEU A 111 19.99 -26.37 11.56
N SER A 112 20.61 -27.35 12.22
CA SER A 112 20.11 -27.90 13.49
C SER A 112 20.72 -27.23 14.73
N MET A 113 21.70 -26.33 14.55
CA MET A 113 22.42 -25.71 15.68
C MET A 113 21.58 -24.66 16.41
N VAL A 114 20.73 -23.95 15.68
CA VAL A 114 19.80 -22.97 16.27
C VAL A 114 18.42 -23.61 16.24
N PRO A 115 17.79 -23.89 17.39
CA PRO A 115 16.43 -24.39 17.42
C PRO A 115 15.52 -23.38 16.72
N ILE A 116 14.49 -23.88 16.04
CA ILE A 116 13.45 -22.99 15.54
C ILE A 116 12.63 -22.58 16.75
N GLU A 117 12.78 -21.32 17.16
CA GLU A 117 11.99 -20.73 18.25
C GLU A 117 10.51 -20.63 17.85
N ASN A 118 9.66 -20.41 18.85
CA ASN A 118 8.19 -20.44 18.84
C ASN A 118 7.49 -20.22 17.49
N ILE A 119 6.41 -20.99 17.27
CA ILE A 119 5.50 -20.80 16.16
C ILE A 119 4.97 -19.37 16.20
N ALA A 120 5.27 -18.61 15.16
CA ALA A 120 4.85 -17.23 14.99
C ALA A 120 4.28 -17.08 13.58
N PHE A 121 3.08 -16.55 13.47
CA PHE A 121 2.46 -16.24 12.19
C PHE A 121 2.53 -14.73 11.98
N PRO A 122 3.71 -14.17 11.65
CA PRO A 122 3.83 -12.74 11.44
C PRO A 122 3.03 -12.34 10.20
N GLU A 123 2.38 -11.17 10.25
CA GLU A 123 1.65 -10.61 9.10
C GLU A 123 2.62 -10.25 7.96
N GLU A 124 3.81 -9.75 8.32
CA GLU A 124 4.90 -9.45 7.40
C GLU A 124 6.00 -10.52 7.47
N SER A 125 6.73 -10.72 6.37
CA SER A 125 7.86 -11.64 6.38
C SER A 125 8.95 -11.14 7.33
N ALA A 126 9.36 -12.00 8.27
CA ALA A 126 10.40 -11.69 9.24
C ALA A 126 11.71 -12.42 8.88
N SER A 127 12.85 -11.76 9.09
CA SER A 127 14.16 -12.38 8.87
C SER A 127 15.02 -12.23 10.11
N ASN A 128 15.46 -13.37 10.65
CA ASN A 128 16.35 -13.43 11.79
C ASN A 128 17.72 -13.96 11.35
N THR A 129 18.78 -13.29 11.79
CA THR A 129 20.16 -13.70 11.54
C THR A 129 20.79 -14.16 12.85
N HIS A 130 21.25 -15.40 12.89
CA HIS A 130 21.97 -15.97 14.04
C HIS A 130 23.41 -16.28 13.64
N ARG A 131 24.38 -15.75 14.38
CA ARG A 131 25.77 -16.15 14.22
C ARG A 131 25.96 -17.59 14.70
N LEU A 132 26.60 -18.42 13.89
CA LEU A 132 26.92 -19.79 14.26
C LEU A 132 28.28 -19.81 14.99
N PRO A 133 28.38 -20.45 16.17
CA PRO A 133 29.65 -20.59 16.87
C PRO A 133 30.61 -21.52 16.12
N GLY A 134 31.87 -21.12 16.03
CA GLY A 134 32.93 -21.86 15.34
C GLY A 134 33.00 -21.61 13.83
N GLY A 135 34.12 -22.01 13.23
CA GLY A 135 34.44 -21.84 11.81
C GLY A 135 34.85 -20.42 11.45
N GLU A 136 35.21 -19.61 12.44
CA GLU A 136 35.49 -18.20 12.25
C GLU A 136 36.95 -18.00 11.86
N THR A 137 37.19 -17.13 10.90
CA THR A 137 38.55 -16.84 10.42
C THR A 137 38.79 -15.34 10.43
N ILE A 138 39.85 -14.91 11.10
CA ILE A 138 40.30 -13.51 11.04
C ILE A 138 41.27 -13.40 9.87
N GLN A 139 40.99 -12.46 8.97
CA GLN A 139 41.88 -12.11 7.86
C GLN A 139 42.22 -10.64 7.93
N ASP A 140 43.39 -10.30 7.40
CA ASP A 140 43.76 -8.91 7.22
C ASP A 140 42.82 -8.25 6.20
N CYS A 141 42.41 -7.01 6.50
CA CYS A 141 41.54 -6.25 5.61
C CYS A 141 42.29 -5.94 4.32
N THR A 142 41.91 -6.60 3.24
CA THR A 142 42.53 -6.41 1.90
C THR A 142 42.30 -5.00 1.36
N ARG A 143 41.22 -4.32 1.77
CA ARG A 143 40.91 -2.97 1.29
C ARG A 143 41.88 -1.90 1.82
N CYS A 144 42.36 -2.02 3.05
CA CYS A 144 43.34 -1.10 3.63
C CYS A 144 44.73 -1.74 3.81
N GLY A 145 44.95 -2.95 3.30
CA GLY A 145 46.23 -3.66 3.46
C GLY A 145 46.66 -3.83 4.91
N ALA A 146 45.73 -4.20 5.80
CA ALA A 146 45.99 -4.39 7.24
C ALA A 146 46.43 -3.13 8.02
N THR A 147 46.20 -1.93 7.50
CA THR A 147 46.56 -0.68 8.21
C THR A 147 45.43 -0.09 9.06
N GLY A 148 44.18 -0.49 8.79
CA GLY A 148 42.98 0.09 9.41
C GLY A 148 42.53 1.41 8.80
N HIS A 149 43.34 2.04 7.95
CA HIS A 149 43.05 3.35 7.36
C HIS A 149 43.32 3.36 5.86
N ASN A 150 42.61 4.18 5.11
CA ASN A 150 42.87 4.39 3.70
C ASN A 150 43.46 5.79 3.50
N ALA A 151 44.37 5.93 2.54
CA ALA A 151 44.83 7.23 2.07
C ALA A 151 43.62 8.13 1.75
N CYS A 152 43.60 9.34 2.33
CA CYS A 152 42.55 10.29 2.03
C CYS A 152 42.65 10.71 0.56
N GLN A 153 41.68 10.31 -0.25
CA GLN A 153 41.65 10.59 -1.69
C GLN A 153 41.69 12.09 -2.00
N ALA A 154 41.19 12.94 -1.10
CA ALA A 154 41.15 14.39 -1.30
C ALA A 154 42.53 15.07 -1.12
N CYS A 155 43.42 14.53 -0.28
CA CYS A 155 44.71 15.15 0.02
C CYS A 155 45.93 14.27 -0.27
N GLY A 156 45.74 13.03 -0.71
CA GLY A 156 46.83 12.09 -1.01
C GLY A 156 47.77 11.91 0.17
N GLU A 157 47.24 11.60 1.36
CA GLU A 157 48.00 11.32 2.60
C GLU A 157 48.65 12.53 3.28
N THR A 158 48.66 13.71 2.66
CA THR A 158 49.32 14.89 3.23
C THR A 158 48.55 15.55 4.38
N GLY A 159 47.26 15.24 4.53
CA GLY A 159 46.34 15.91 5.45
C GLY A 159 46.00 17.36 5.05
N ARG A 160 46.57 17.86 3.96
CA ARG A 160 46.41 19.25 3.54
C ARG A 160 46.03 19.32 2.06
N VAL A 161 45.17 20.27 1.73
CA VAL A 161 44.80 20.54 0.33
C VAL A 161 45.18 21.97 -0.01
N ALA A 162 45.50 22.22 -1.28
CA ALA A 162 45.71 23.58 -1.76
C ALA A 162 44.47 24.43 -1.41
N CYS A 163 44.69 25.63 -0.88
CA CYS A 163 43.60 26.52 -0.52
C CYS A 163 42.80 26.88 -1.79
N GLY A 164 41.50 26.56 -1.80
CA GLY A 164 40.63 26.84 -2.94
C GLY A 164 40.58 28.31 -3.34
N ASP A 165 40.66 29.22 -2.36
CA ASP A 165 40.58 30.67 -2.62
C ASP A 165 41.79 31.20 -3.40
N CYS A 166 43.00 30.71 -3.10
CA CYS A 166 44.24 31.19 -3.73
C CYS A 166 44.92 30.16 -4.65
N GLY A 167 44.33 28.98 -4.84
CA GLY A 167 44.90 27.89 -5.63
C GLY A 167 46.29 27.43 -5.15
N GLY A 168 46.62 27.61 -3.87
CA GLY A 168 47.94 27.27 -3.33
C GLY A 168 49.00 28.39 -3.40
N THR A 169 48.70 29.51 -4.07
CA THR A 169 49.69 30.58 -4.31
C THR A 169 49.99 31.46 -3.10
N LYS A 170 49.23 31.30 -2.00
CA LYS A 170 49.30 32.11 -0.75
C LYS A 170 48.86 33.55 -0.91
N LEU A 171 48.62 33.99 -2.14
CA LEU A 171 48.35 35.38 -2.51
C LEU A 171 47.02 35.46 -3.27
N LEU A 172 46.17 36.40 -2.87
CA LEU A 172 44.97 36.75 -3.61
C LEU A 172 45.20 38.06 -4.34
N ARG A 173 44.67 38.15 -5.57
CA ARG A 173 44.56 39.43 -6.28
C ARG A 173 43.78 40.40 -5.40
N CYS A 174 44.32 41.60 -5.16
CA CYS A 174 43.64 42.59 -4.35
C CYS A 174 42.40 43.08 -5.10
N GLY A 175 41.21 42.80 -4.56
CA GLY A 175 39.94 43.24 -5.16
C GLY A 175 39.78 44.76 -5.20
N THR A 176 40.36 45.49 -4.24
CA THR A 176 40.28 46.96 -4.18
C THR A 176 40.96 47.64 -5.38
N CYS A 177 42.10 47.10 -5.83
CA CYS A 177 42.85 47.64 -6.97
C CYS A 177 42.87 46.73 -8.20
N ASN A 178 42.08 45.65 -8.19
CA ASN A 178 42.11 44.59 -9.21
C ASN A 178 43.54 44.17 -9.59
N GLY A 179 44.44 43.95 -8.64
CA GLY A 179 45.80 43.50 -8.94
C GLY A 179 46.79 44.57 -9.39
N VAL A 180 46.36 45.82 -9.60
CA VAL A 180 47.22 46.88 -10.14
C VAL A 180 48.17 47.45 -9.07
N GLY A 181 47.79 47.36 -7.80
CA GLY A 181 48.51 47.99 -6.69
C GLY A 181 48.17 49.47 -6.49
N LEU A 182 47.38 50.07 -7.39
CA LEU A 182 46.96 51.47 -7.34
C LEU A 182 45.43 51.57 -7.29
N THR A 183 44.91 52.54 -6.53
CA THR A 183 43.47 52.85 -6.46
C THR A 183 43.22 54.28 -6.87
N ARG A 184 42.19 54.50 -7.70
CA ARG A 184 41.73 55.83 -8.08
C ARG A 184 40.63 56.28 -7.11
N PHE A 185 40.87 57.40 -6.43
CA PHE A 185 39.93 57.98 -5.49
C PHE A 185 38.86 58.82 -6.22
N PRO A 186 37.71 59.11 -5.58
CA PRO A 186 36.64 59.90 -6.18
C PRO A 186 37.07 61.30 -6.66
N ASN A 187 38.11 61.87 -6.06
CA ASN A 187 38.72 63.14 -6.46
C ASN A 187 39.65 63.03 -7.69
N GLY A 188 39.71 61.86 -8.34
CA GLY A 188 40.55 61.60 -9.51
C GLY A 188 42.02 61.27 -9.20
N VAL A 189 42.47 61.42 -7.95
CA VAL A 189 43.84 61.13 -7.53
C VAL A 189 44.09 59.62 -7.56
N THR A 190 45.22 59.20 -8.10
CA THR A 190 45.68 57.81 -8.04
C THR A 190 46.72 57.73 -6.93
N ALA A 191 46.53 56.83 -5.97
CA ALA A 191 47.54 56.56 -4.96
C ALA A 191 47.72 55.06 -4.74
N ASN A 192 48.76 54.72 -3.98
CA ASN A 192 49.04 53.36 -3.53
C ASN A 192 47.80 52.77 -2.87
N CYS A 193 47.40 51.57 -3.30
CA CYS A 193 46.25 50.89 -2.73
C CYS A 193 46.52 50.62 -1.24
N PRO A 194 45.70 51.16 -0.31
CA PRO A 194 45.95 51.04 1.12
C PRO A 194 45.82 49.59 1.60
N THR A 195 45.05 48.76 0.89
CA THR A 195 44.81 47.36 1.26
C THR A 195 45.98 46.43 0.92
N CYS A 196 46.73 46.70 -0.16
CA CYS A 196 47.83 45.82 -0.59
C CYS A 196 49.20 46.51 -0.61
N LEU A 197 49.29 47.77 -0.20
CA LEU A 197 50.53 48.55 -0.15
C LEU A 197 51.32 48.48 -1.47
N SER A 198 50.63 48.73 -2.58
CA SER A 198 51.19 48.70 -3.95
C SER A 198 51.62 47.36 -4.51
N ARG A 199 51.46 46.25 -3.79
CA ARG A 199 51.87 44.92 -4.29
C ARG A 199 50.91 44.31 -5.32
N GLY A 200 49.69 44.83 -5.45
CA GLY A 200 48.63 44.23 -6.27
C GLY A 200 48.03 42.94 -5.69
N THR A 201 48.73 42.27 -4.78
CA THR A 201 48.28 41.04 -4.11
C THR A 201 48.25 41.21 -2.60
N ARG A 202 47.40 40.45 -1.91
CA ARG A 202 47.38 40.34 -0.45
C ARG A 202 47.51 38.89 -0.01
N SER A 203 48.03 38.63 1.18
CA SER A 203 48.04 37.29 1.76
C SER A 203 46.62 36.72 1.83
N CYS A 204 46.46 35.45 1.47
CA CYS A 204 45.17 34.79 1.53
C CYS A 204 44.73 34.66 3.01
N PRO A 205 43.55 35.17 3.40
CA PRO A 205 43.11 35.12 4.79
C PRO A 205 42.79 33.70 5.25
N SER A 206 42.39 32.82 4.33
CA SER A 206 41.94 31.45 4.62
C SER A 206 43.09 30.49 4.92
N CYS A 207 44.25 30.67 4.30
CA CYS A 207 45.42 29.79 4.47
C CYS A 207 46.70 30.48 4.95
N GLY A 208 46.68 31.82 5.07
CA GLY A 208 47.85 32.60 5.45
C GLY A 208 49.10 32.29 4.58
N PRO A 209 50.29 32.14 5.18
CA PRO A 209 51.54 31.90 4.46
C PRO A 209 51.71 30.46 3.97
N ASP A 210 50.86 29.52 4.41
CA ASP A 210 51.01 28.10 4.11
C ASP A 210 50.57 27.77 2.68
N GLY A 211 49.55 28.47 2.17
CA GLY A 211 48.95 28.19 0.86
C GLY A 211 48.08 26.94 0.86
N GLN A 212 48.08 26.19 1.95
CA GLN A 212 47.32 24.96 2.13
C GLN A 212 46.41 25.07 3.35
N ILE A 213 45.28 24.38 3.29
CA ILE A 213 44.33 24.28 4.40
C ILE A 213 44.21 22.82 4.84
N ARG A 214 43.79 22.61 6.09
CA ARG A 214 43.48 21.28 6.63
C ARG A 214 42.44 20.62 5.72
N CYS A 215 42.72 19.41 5.25
CA CYS A 215 41.76 18.66 4.46
C CYS A 215 40.54 18.34 5.33
N SER A 216 39.35 18.76 4.90
CA SER A 216 38.10 18.48 5.61
C SER A 216 37.71 17.00 5.56
N GLY A 217 38.08 16.28 4.49
CA GLY A 217 37.75 14.86 4.32
C GLY A 217 38.42 13.91 5.30
N CYS A 218 39.61 14.27 5.83
CA CYS A 218 40.34 13.49 6.83
C CYS A 218 40.66 14.29 8.08
N ASN A 219 40.06 15.47 8.24
CA ASN A 219 40.42 16.42 9.29
C ASN A 219 41.94 16.51 9.49
N GLY A 220 42.72 16.73 8.45
CA GLY A 220 44.18 16.92 8.61
C GLY A 220 45.04 15.68 8.88
N GLU A 221 44.45 14.51 9.09
CA GLU A 221 45.22 13.31 9.46
C GLU A 221 45.93 12.65 8.26
N GLY A 222 45.51 12.96 7.03
CA GLY A 222 46.01 12.33 5.80
C GLY A 222 45.32 11.01 5.48
N PHE A 223 44.66 10.39 6.45
CA PHE A 223 44.02 9.09 6.28
C PHE A 223 42.56 9.14 6.74
N THR A 224 41.73 8.24 6.23
CA THR A 224 40.36 8.03 6.69
C THR A 224 40.20 6.61 7.21
N THR A 225 39.41 6.42 8.26
CA THR A 225 39.10 5.09 8.79
C THR A 225 38.54 4.18 7.70
N CYS A 226 39.11 2.98 7.57
CA CYS A 226 38.65 2.03 6.57
C CYS A 226 37.26 1.50 6.95
N GLY A 227 36.24 1.85 6.16
CA GLY A 227 34.85 1.49 6.40
C GLY A 227 34.62 0.00 6.67
N PRO A 228 35.05 -0.92 5.79
CA PRO A 228 34.79 -2.36 5.98
C PRO A 228 35.36 -2.98 7.26
N CYS A 229 36.50 -2.51 7.75
CA CYS A 229 37.11 -3.03 8.98
C CYS A 229 36.98 -2.08 10.17
N GLY A 230 36.25 -0.97 10.03
CA GLY A 230 36.01 0.00 11.10
C GLY A 230 37.27 0.59 11.76
N GLY A 231 38.46 0.50 11.13
CA GLY A 231 39.73 0.92 11.74
C GLY A 231 40.58 -0.22 12.34
N TYR A 232 40.05 -1.43 12.47
CA TYR A 232 40.74 -2.53 13.18
C TYR A 232 41.76 -3.29 12.34
N ALA A 233 41.99 -2.89 11.09
CA ALA A 233 42.87 -3.56 10.13
C ALA A 233 42.48 -5.02 9.78
N LYS A 234 41.51 -5.62 10.46
CA LYS A 234 41.14 -7.03 10.35
C LYS A 234 39.64 -7.21 10.16
N ILE A 235 39.28 -8.28 9.46
CA ILE A 235 37.91 -8.69 9.19
C ILE A 235 37.72 -10.11 9.74
N CYS A 236 36.65 -10.31 10.50
CA CYS A 236 36.23 -11.63 10.95
C CYS A 236 35.21 -12.19 9.96
N HIS A 237 35.55 -13.29 9.30
CA HIS A 237 34.61 -14.05 8.50
C HIS A 237 33.97 -15.12 9.39
N PHE A 238 32.64 -15.19 9.37
CA PHE A 238 31.88 -16.16 10.15
C PHE A 238 30.70 -16.69 9.35
N HIS A 239 30.13 -17.80 9.82
CA HIS A 239 28.91 -18.34 9.26
C HIS A 239 27.69 -17.81 10.02
N ALA A 240 26.71 -17.31 9.28
CA ALA A 240 25.44 -16.85 9.82
C ALA A 240 24.31 -17.74 9.29
N LEU A 241 23.44 -18.19 10.18
CA LEU A 241 22.19 -18.83 9.84
C LEU A 241 21.10 -17.77 9.70
N ILE A 242 20.60 -17.61 8.47
CA ILE A 242 19.48 -16.74 8.16
C ILE A 242 18.22 -17.60 8.16
N SER A 243 17.23 -17.18 8.93
CA SER A 243 15.91 -17.80 8.98
C SER A 243 14.89 -16.77 8.56
N GLU A 244 14.28 -17.00 7.41
CA GLU A 244 13.19 -16.19 6.86
C GLU A 244 11.87 -16.91 7.19
N VAL A 245 10.98 -16.23 7.90
CA VAL A 245 9.65 -16.70 8.26
C VAL A 245 8.64 -15.93 7.43
N SER A 246 7.78 -16.64 6.73
CA SER A 246 6.66 -16.04 6.01
C SER A 246 5.37 -16.78 6.34
N THR A 247 4.25 -16.04 6.28
CA THR A 247 2.91 -16.59 6.49
C THR A 247 2.14 -16.49 5.19
N LEU A 248 1.67 -17.62 4.66
CA LEU A 248 0.67 -17.64 3.62
C LEU A 248 -0.70 -17.68 4.29
N THR A 249 -1.59 -16.76 3.92
CA THR A 249 -2.96 -16.74 4.43
C THR A 249 -3.91 -17.06 3.30
N GLU A 250 -4.71 -18.11 3.49
CA GLU A 250 -5.77 -18.50 2.58
C GLU A 250 -7.10 -18.49 3.32
N SER A 251 -8.17 -18.09 2.63
CA SER A 251 -9.49 -18.00 3.22
C SER A 251 -10.51 -18.73 2.38
N TYR A 252 -11.38 -19.47 3.04
CA TYR A 252 -12.39 -20.32 2.42
C TYR A 252 -13.74 -20.05 3.02
N VAL A 253 -14.75 -20.10 2.16
CA VAL A 253 -16.13 -19.87 2.55
C VAL A 253 -16.83 -21.21 2.66
N ILE A 254 -17.47 -21.43 3.79
CA ILE A 254 -18.33 -22.60 3.99
C ILE A 254 -19.73 -22.07 4.27
N ALA A 255 -20.66 -22.46 3.40
CA ALA A 255 -22.08 -22.18 3.49
C ALA A 255 -22.85 -23.41 2.99
N SER A 256 -24.08 -23.57 3.49
CA SER A 256 -24.98 -24.64 3.04
C SER A 256 -25.46 -24.41 1.60
N GLU A 257 -25.73 -23.15 1.24
CA GLU A 257 -26.03 -22.69 -0.11
C GLU A 257 -25.06 -21.58 -0.54
N GLU A 258 -24.67 -21.58 -1.81
CA GLU A 258 -23.89 -20.50 -2.40
C GLU A 258 -24.77 -19.26 -2.60
N TRP A 259 -24.58 -18.25 -1.75
CA TRP A 259 -25.14 -16.92 -1.95
C TRP A 259 -24.03 -15.99 -2.47
N ASN A 260 -24.38 -15.13 -3.43
CA ASN A 260 -23.45 -14.17 -4.02
C ASN A 260 -23.14 -13.03 -3.02
N LEU A 261 -22.25 -13.29 -2.08
CA LEU A 261 -21.86 -12.39 -1.00
C LEU A 261 -20.43 -11.91 -1.22
N ASP A 262 -20.17 -10.62 -0.97
CA ASP A 262 -18.80 -10.13 -0.85
C ASP A 262 -18.23 -10.48 0.54
N ILE A 263 -17.51 -11.59 0.61
CA ILE A 263 -17.04 -12.13 1.88
C ILE A 263 -15.93 -11.27 2.51
N ALA A 264 -15.14 -10.57 1.69
CA ALA A 264 -14.07 -9.72 2.19
C ALA A 264 -14.63 -8.65 3.13
N GLY A 265 -15.73 -8.02 2.72
CA GLY A 265 -16.47 -7.04 3.53
C GLY A 265 -17.16 -7.62 4.77
N LEU A 266 -17.40 -8.93 4.84
CA LEU A 266 -18.02 -9.58 6.01
C LEU A 266 -17.03 -10.02 7.07
N SER A 267 -15.79 -10.33 6.68
CA SER A 267 -14.80 -10.96 7.56
C SER A 267 -14.62 -10.24 8.89
N GLU A 268 -14.59 -8.90 8.91
CA GLU A 268 -14.43 -8.09 10.11
C GLU A 268 -15.61 -8.20 11.09
N SER A 269 -16.80 -8.47 10.57
CA SER A 269 -18.07 -8.52 11.31
C SER A 269 -18.46 -9.91 11.79
N MET A 270 -17.65 -10.93 11.49
CA MET A 270 -17.91 -12.32 11.89
C MET A 270 -17.35 -12.60 13.28
N SER A 271 -18.10 -13.35 14.09
CA SER A 271 -17.65 -13.85 15.38
C SER A 271 -16.57 -14.91 15.18
N GLN A 272 -15.47 -14.83 15.92
CA GLN A 272 -14.54 -15.95 16.00
C GLN A 272 -15.17 -17.06 16.85
N ILE A 273 -15.36 -18.24 16.27
CA ILE A 273 -15.94 -19.41 16.95
C ILE A 273 -14.83 -20.31 17.45
N TRP A 274 -13.79 -20.47 16.65
CA TRP A 274 -12.70 -21.40 16.95
C TRP A 274 -11.41 -20.90 16.34
N ALA A 275 -10.31 -21.06 17.07
CA ALA A 275 -8.97 -20.81 16.57
C ALA A 275 -7.99 -21.76 17.27
N GLU A 276 -7.14 -22.41 16.50
CA GLU A 276 -6.15 -23.36 17.02
C GLU A 276 -4.86 -23.29 16.21
N ASP A 277 -3.74 -23.33 16.94
CA ASP A 277 -2.40 -23.42 16.39
C ASP A 277 -1.97 -24.89 16.39
N LEU A 278 -1.86 -25.48 15.20
CA LEU A 278 -1.44 -26.86 15.01
C LEU A 278 0.05 -26.89 14.60
N PRO A 279 0.95 -27.35 15.50
CA PRO A 279 2.35 -27.55 15.14
C PRO A 279 2.46 -28.64 14.07
N LEU A 280 3.18 -28.37 12.98
CA LEU A 280 3.41 -29.36 11.92
C LEU A 280 4.88 -29.60 11.71
N THR A 281 5.29 -30.85 11.90
CA THR A 281 6.66 -31.24 11.54
C THR A 281 6.63 -31.87 10.15
N ILE A 282 6.62 -31.03 9.10
CA ILE A 282 6.84 -31.50 7.72
C ILE A 282 8.33 -31.39 7.44
N THR A 283 9.07 -32.50 7.48
CA THR A 283 10.48 -32.52 7.09
C THR A 283 10.61 -32.54 5.56
N THR A 284 11.56 -31.77 5.05
CA THR A 284 11.75 -31.39 3.63
C THR A 284 12.03 -32.52 2.63
N SER A 285 12.00 -33.79 3.04
CA SER A 285 12.30 -34.93 2.17
C SER A 285 11.13 -35.91 1.96
N GLY A 286 9.98 -35.70 2.62
CA GLY A 286 8.80 -36.56 2.47
C GLY A 286 7.61 -35.79 1.89
N LYS A 287 6.74 -36.49 1.14
CA LYS A 287 5.36 -36.03 0.97
C LYS A 287 4.82 -35.71 2.37
N PRO A 288 4.12 -34.58 2.56
CA PRO A 288 3.48 -34.29 3.84
C PRO A 288 2.68 -35.53 4.27
N ALA A 289 2.92 -36.03 5.48
CA ALA A 289 2.04 -37.05 6.03
C ALA A 289 0.63 -36.46 5.99
N ALA A 290 -0.29 -37.13 5.29
CA ALA A 290 -1.66 -36.64 5.16
C ALA A 290 -2.23 -36.41 6.56
N LEU A 291 -2.70 -35.19 6.84
CA LEU A 291 -3.30 -34.86 8.12
C LEU A 291 -4.58 -35.68 8.28
N SER A 292 -4.60 -36.68 9.16
CA SER A 292 -5.81 -37.47 9.39
C SER A 292 -6.91 -36.56 9.94
N ALA A 293 -8.14 -36.70 9.45
CA ALA A 293 -9.29 -35.92 9.92
C ALA A 293 -9.41 -35.90 11.46
N GLU A 294 -9.08 -37.01 12.11
CA GLU A 294 -9.10 -37.19 13.56
C GLU A 294 -8.25 -36.18 14.35
N GLN A 295 -7.21 -35.58 13.74
CA GLN A 295 -6.29 -34.67 14.43
C GLN A 295 -6.85 -33.26 14.70
N TYR A 296 -7.94 -32.86 14.03
CA TYR A 296 -8.57 -31.55 14.16
C TYR A 296 -10.11 -31.64 14.23
N SER A 297 -10.66 -32.85 14.32
CA SER A 297 -12.10 -33.11 14.18
C SER A 297 -12.93 -33.28 15.46
N PRO A 298 -12.42 -33.37 16.71
CA PRO A 298 -13.33 -33.71 17.82
C PRO A 298 -14.41 -32.65 18.06
N GLU A 299 -14.19 -31.39 17.67
CA GLU A 299 -15.11 -30.27 17.95
C GLU A 299 -15.74 -29.64 16.70
N ILE A 300 -15.30 -30.02 15.50
CA ILE A 300 -15.75 -29.42 14.24
C ILE A 300 -16.72 -30.36 13.51
N ALA A 301 -17.82 -29.81 12.98
CA ALA A 301 -18.78 -30.56 12.17
C ALA A 301 -18.08 -31.37 11.04
N PRO A 302 -18.44 -32.66 10.81
CA PRO A 302 -17.75 -33.52 9.84
C PRO A 302 -17.66 -32.96 8.43
N ASN A 303 -18.64 -32.18 7.99
CA ASN A 303 -18.65 -31.56 6.67
C ASN A 303 -17.61 -30.44 6.55
N VAL A 304 -17.44 -29.63 7.60
CA VAL A 304 -16.42 -28.60 7.70
C VAL A 304 -15.03 -29.25 7.72
N ALA A 305 -14.86 -30.31 8.53
CA ALA A 305 -13.60 -31.05 8.61
C ALA A 305 -13.19 -31.66 7.25
N ARG A 306 -14.13 -32.24 6.49
CA ARG A 306 -13.86 -32.79 5.15
C ARG A 306 -13.43 -31.72 4.14
N ARG A 307 -14.11 -30.57 4.11
CA ARG A 307 -13.74 -29.46 3.23
C ARG A 307 -12.38 -28.87 3.61
N LEU A 308 -12.15 -28.67 4.91
CA LEU A 308 -10.87 -28.21 5.43
C LEU A 308 -9.74 -29.17 5.03
N HIS A 309 -9.95 -30.48 5.17
CA HIS A 309 -8.98 -31.49 4.79
C HIS A 309 -8.59 -31.42 3.30
N SER A 310 -9.57 -31.35 2.39
CA SER A 310 -9.28 -31.24 0.95
C SER A 310 -8.49 -29.98 0.61
N THR A 311 -8.87 -28.88 1.25
CA THR A 311 -8.24 -27.58 1.06
C THR A 311 -6.80 -27.55 1.57
N LEU A 312 -6.56 -28.09 2.76
CA LEU A 312 -5.23 -28.20 3.34
C LEU A 312 -4.29 -29.03 2.48
N ASN A 313 -4.76 -30.17 1.99
CA ASN A 313 -3.95 -31.01 1.11
C ASN A 313 -3.61 -30.29 -0.20
N ALA A 314 -4.52 -29.45 -0.73
CA ALA A 314 -4.26 -28.64 -1.91
C ALA A 314 -3.20 -27.57 -1.64
N ALA A 315 -3.33 -26.82 -0.54
CA ALA A 315 -2.38 -25.78 -0.13
C ALA A 315 -0.96 -26.35 0.09
N LEU A 316 -0.87 -27.46 0.82
CA LEU A 316 0.40 -28.17 1.07
C LEU A 316 1.01 -28.72 -0.23
N SER A 317 0.20 -29.10 -1.20
CA SER A 317 0.67 -29.60 -2.50
C SER A 317 1.18 -28.47 -3.41
N GLN A 318 0.56 -27.29 -3.38
CA GLN A 318 0.97 -26.14 -4.18
C GLN A 318 2.31 -25.55 -3.71
N GLY A 319 2.53 -25.43 -2.39
CA GLY A 319 3.80 -24.94 -1.84
C GLY A 319 5.02 -25.81 -2.16
N SER A 320 4.82 -27.09 -2.50
CA SER A 320 5.91 -28.02 -2.83
C SER A 320 6.49 -27.84 -4.24
N ALA A 321 5.76 -27.22 -5.17
CA ALA A 321 6.14 -27.20 -6.59
C ALA A 321 7.17 -26.10 -6.94
N ASP A 322 7.13 -24.97 -6.23
CA ASP A 322 7.91 -23.77 -6.61
C ASP A 322 9.30 -23.68 -5.98
N SER A 323 9.65 -24.56 -5.04
CA SER A 323 10.90 -24.42 -4.27
C SER A 323 11.89 -25.57 -4.51
N LYS A 324 12.87 -25.34 -5.39
CA LYS A 324 14.13 -26.12 -5.44
C LYS A 324 15.08 -25.76 -4.29
N LYS A 325 14.69 -24.85 -3.39
CA LYS A 325 15.46 -24.38 -2.23
C LYS A 325 14.72 -24.81 -0.98
N ALA A 326 15.43 -25.31 0.03
CA ALA A 326 14.89 -25.98 1.23
C ALA A 326 13.88 -25.14 2.04
N GLN A 327 12.65 -25.00 1.55
CA GLN A 327 11.52 -24.46 2.30
C GLN A 327 10.89 -25.57 3.13
N THR A 328 10.70 -25.30 4.42
CA THR A 328 10.06 -26.24 5.35
C THR A 328 8.76 -25.61 5.84
N ALA A 329 7.61 -26.18 5.49
CA ALA A 329 6.34 -25.82 6.13
C ALA A 329 6.35 -26.32 7.58
N ARG A 330 5.95 -25.47 8.54
CA ARG A 330 6.25 -25.68 9.97
C ARG A 330 5.06 -25.60 10.92
N ALA A 331 4.02 -24.89 10.54
CA ALA A 331 2.82 -24.79 11.37
C ALA A 331 1.62 -24.38 10.53
N LEU A 332 0.44 -24.81 10.96
CA LEU A 332 -0.83 -24.27 10.50
C LEU A 332 -1.52 -23.58 11.67
N ARG A 333 -2.12 -22.42 11.42
CA ARG A 333 -3.07 -21.79 12.33
C ARG A 333 -4.41 -21.74 11.62
N PHE A 334 -5.42 -22.22 12.30
CA PHE A 334 -6.78 -22.19 11.83
C PHE A 334 -7.55 -21.14 12.57
N GLN A 335 -8.38 -20.40 11.84
CA GLN A 335 -9.34 -19.49 12.42
C GLN A 335 -10.67 -19.68 11.71
N ILE A 336 -11.69 -20.10 12.45
CA ILE A 336 -13.06 -20.17 11.96
C ILE A 336 -13.81 -18.99 12.54
N ARG A 337 -14.20 -18.08 11.66
CA ARG A 337 -15.14 -17.00 11.99
C ARG A 337 -16.47 -17.33 11.33
N SER A 338 -17.59 -17.12 12.02
CA SER A 338 -18.90 -17.31 11.40
C SER A 338 -19.87 -16.19 11.77
N CYS A 339 -20.87 -16.01 10.93
CA CYS A 339 -22.02 -15.17 11.20
C CYS A 339 -23.28 -15.80 10.60
N TYR A 340 -24.44 -15.32 11.04
CA TYR A 340 -25.67 -15.59 10.30
C TYR A 340 -25.74 -14.63 9.11
N VAL A 341 -26.06 -15.17 7.95
CA VAL A 341 -26.49 -14.38 6.79
C VAL A 341 -27.96 -14.63 6.58
N HIS A 342 -28.71 -13.55 6.40
CA HIS A 342 -30.13 -13.57 6.12
C HIS A 342 -30.37 -13.09 4.70
N ARG A 343 -31.05 -13.88 3.88
CA ARG A 343 -31.63 -13.45 2.60
C ARG A 343 -33.06 -13.00 2.86
N VAL A 344 -33.30 -11.71 2.71
CA VAL A 344 -34.62 -11.09 2.93
C VAL A 344 -35.23 -10.78 1.58
N GLY A 345 -36.30 -11.50 1.24
CA GLY A 345 -37.14 -11.20 0.09
C GLY A 345 -38.12 -10.08 0.42
N TYR A 346 -38.26 -9.12 -0.48
CA TYR A 346 -39.22 -8.04 -0.33
C TYR A 346 -39.91 -7.71 -1.66
N LYS A 347 -41.12 -7.14 -1.56
CA LYS A 347 -41.88 -6.61 -2.69
C LYS A 347 -42.19 -5.15 -2.47
N LEU A 348 -42.10 -4.38 -3.55
CA LEU A 348 -42.53 -2.99 -3.58
C LEU A 348 -44.05 -2.90 -3.69
N ASP A 349 -44.64 -1.99 -2.93
CA ASP A 349 -46.06 -1.66 -3.03
C ASP A 349 -46.33 -1.06 -4.41
N GLY A 350 -47.16 -1.74 -5.21
CA GLY A 350 -47.40 -1.39 -6.61
C GLY A 350 -47.10 -2.50 -7.63
N GLY A 351 -46.84 -3.74 -7.19
CA GLY A 351 -46.73 -4.90 -8.09
C GLY A 351 -45.35 -5.11 -8.70
N GLY A 352 -44.29 -4.67 -8.01
CA GLY A 352 -42.90 -4.90 -8.42
C GLY A 352 -42.50 -6.38 -8.36
N SER A 353 -41.46 -6.75 -9.12
CA SER A 353 -40.82 -8.06 -8.98
C SER A 353 -40.23 -8.21 -7.57
N GLU A 354 -40.24 -9.43 -7.05
CA GLU A 354 -39.60 -9.72 -5.77
C GLU A 354 -38.10 -9.49 -5.89
N ALA A 355 -37.58 -8.69 -4.95
CA ALA A 355 -36.16 -8.40 -4.82
C ALA A 355 -35.64 -9.02 -3.52
N SER A 356 -34.32 -9.15 -3.39
CA SER A 356 -33.72 -9.61 -2.15
C SER A 356 -32.59 -8.70 -1.68
N VAL A 357 -32.39 -8.64 -0.38
CA VAL A 357 -31.20 -8.08 0.26
C VAL A 357 -30.60 -9.12 1.20
N TYR A 358 -29.29 -9.00 1.43
CA TYR A 358 -28.58 -9.82 2.41
C TYR A 358 -28.28 -8.99 3.65
N ILE A 359 -28.57 -9.53 4.83
CA ILE A 359 -28.20 -8.95 6.12
C ILE A 359 -27.22 -9.91 6.79
N ALA A 360 -26.06 -9.45 7.22
CA ALA A 360 -25.02 -10.33 7.76
C ALA A 360 -24.12 -9.66 8.80
N GLY A 361 -23.43 -10.50 9.57
CA GLY A 361 -22.45 -10.05 10.54
C GLY A 361 -23.07 -9.52 11.84
N LEU A 362 -22.23 -9.38 12.87
CA LEU A 362 -22.63 -8.91 14.20
C LEU A 362 -23.18 -7.47 14.21
N ASP A 363 -22.81 -6.67 13.22
CA ASP A 363 -23.23 -5.28 13.00
C ASP A 363 -24.37 -5.15 11.98
N ASN A 364 -24.97 -6.28 11.54
CA ASN A 364 -26.07 -6.34 10.56
C ASN A 364 -25.80 -5.52 9.28
N ARG A 365 -24.61 -5.67 8.68
CA ARG A 365 -24.31 -5.07 7.38
C ARG A 365 -25.35 -5.52 6.37
N ILE A 366 -25.65 -4.66 5.39
CA ILE A 366 -26.58 -4.96 4.31
C ILE A 366 -25.87 -4.89 2.96
N ALA A 367 -26.12 -5.89 2.12
CA ALA A 367 -25.74 -5.88 0.71
C ALA A 367 -26.98 -6.10 -0.16
N PRO A 368 -27.14 -5.35 -1.26
CA PRO A 368 -28.22 -5.61 -2.21
C PRO A 368 -28.04 -7.00 -2.84
N GLY A 369 -29.09 -7.80 -2.90
CA GLY A 369 -29.11 -9.00 -3.73
C GLY A 369 -29.06 -8.63 -5.21
N VAL A 370 -28.77 -9.60 -6.08
CA VAL A 370 -28.82 -9.38 -7.53
C VAL A 370 -30.23 -8.86 -7.88
N LEU A 371 -30.29 -7.60 -8.30
CA LEU A 371 -31.51 -7.02 -8.86
C LEU A 371 -31.81 -7.82 -10.13
N LEU A 372 -32.99 -8.45 -10.20
CA LEU A 372 -33.47 -9.04 -11.44
C LEU A 372 -33.64 -7.91 -12.46
N GLU A 373 -32.64 -7.72 -13.31
CA GLU A 373 -32.70 -6.78 -14.42
C GLU A 373 -33.81 -7.21 -15.39
N ARG A 374 -35.00 -6.64 -15.25
CA ARG A 374 -35.86 -6.41 -16.40
C ARG A 374 -35.46 -5.07 -17.02
N CYS A 375 -34.50 -5.11 -17.94
CA CYS A 375 -34.42 -4.09 -18.97
C CYS A 375 -35.75 -4.07 -19.73
N SER A 376 -36.45 -2.94 -19.73
CA SER A 376 -37.48 -2.70 -20.74
C SER A 376 -36.81 -2.79 -22.12
N THR A 377 -37.54 -3.31 -23.10
CA THR A 377 -37.08 -3.52 -24.49
C THR A 377 -36.51 -2.26 -25.17
N SER A 378 -36.75 -1.08 -24.63
CA SER A 378 -36.21 0.21 -25.09
C SER A 378 -34.70 0.36 -24.89
N THR A 379 -34.10 -0.22 -23.85
CA THR A 379 -32.66 -0.04 -23.54
C THR A 379 -31.76 -1.01 -24.33
N ALA A 380 -32.26 -2.20 -24.66
CA ALA A 380 -31.56 -3.17 -25.49
C ALA A 380 -31.43 -2.74 -26.97
N TRP A 381 -32.35 -1.92 -27.46
CA TRP A 381 -32.27 -1.33 -28.81
C TRP A 381 -31.14 -0.30 -28.91
N PHE A 382 -30.94 0.51 -27.86
CA PHE A 382 -29.86 1.50 -27.80
C PHE A 382 -28.47 0.84 -27.75
N GLN A 383 -28.31 -0.24 -26.98
CA GLN A 383 -27.05 -0.98 -26.89
C GLN A 383 -26.67 -1.72 -28.19
N ARG A 384 -27.64 -2.18 -28.99
CA ARG A 384 -27.36 -2.78 -30.32
C ARG A 384 -27.04 -1.75 -31.39
N GLY A 385 -27.68 -0.57 -31.35
CA GLY A 385 -27.38 0.53 -32.28
C GLY A 385 -25.97 1.09 -32.09
N PHE A 386 -25.50 1.20 -30.84
CA PHE A 386 -24.20 1.79 -30.53
C PHE A 386 -23.02 0.89 -30.93
N ARG A 387 -23.18 -0.44 -30.83
CA ARG A 387 -22.13 -1.41 -31.18
C ARG A 387 -21.87 -1.50 -32.69
N GLY A 388 -22.90 -1.30 -33.51
CA GLY A 388 -22.77 -1.28 -34.98
C GLY A 388 -22.09 -0.01 -35.50
N ILE A 389 -22.25 1.12 -34.80
CA ILE A 389 -21.58 2.37 -35.13
C ILE A 389 -20.07 2.25 -34.87
N LEU A 390 -19.67 1.62 -33.77
CA LEU A 390 -18.25 1.47 -33.38
C LEU A 390 -17.44 0.54 -34.30
N GLN A 391 -18.06 -0.47 -34.93
CA GLN A 391 -17.39 -1.32 -35.92
C GLN A 391 -17.11 -0.60 -37.25
N THR A 392 -17.88 0.44 -37.58
CA THR A 392 -17.72 1.18 -38.83
C THR A 392 -16.55 2.17 -38.77
N ILE A 393 -16.04 2.48 -37.56
CA ILE A 393 -14.96 3.45 -37.33
C ILE A 393 -13.60 2.77 -37.03
N GLY A 394 -13.51 1.44 -37.13
CA GLY A 394 -12.23 0.71 -37.02
C GLY A 394 -11.57 0.78 -35.64
N LEU A 395 -12.34 0.91 -34.56
CA LEU A 395 -11.81 1.06 -33.19
C LEU A 395 -11.74 -0.25 -32.39
N VAL A 396 -11.73 -1.41 -33.05
CA VAL A 396 -11.41 -2.67 -32.39
C VAL A 396 -10.43 -3.48 -33.24
N GLU A 397 -9.18 -3.52 -32.80
CA GLU A 397 -8.31 -4.69 -32.91
C GLU A 397 -7.30 -4.73 -31.74
N ASP A 398 -6.93 -5.95 -31.38
CA ASP A 398 -6.29 -6.42 -30.15
C ASP A 398 -4.86 -5.93 -29.88
N ASN A 399 -4.57 -5.82 -28.58
CA ASN A 399 -3.29 -6.05 -27.90
C ASN A 399 -2.01 -5.43 -28.50
N GLY A 400 -1.64 -4.27 -27.93
CA GLY A 400 -0.26 -3.78 -27.93
C GLY A 400 -0.18 -2.26 -28.02
N LEU A 401 0.25 -1.62 -26.92
CA LEU A 401 0.57 -0.18 -26.88
C LEU A 401 1.49 0.20 -28.05
N SER A 402 0.92 0.80 -29.10
CA SER A 402 1.63 1.04 -30.35
C SER A 402 2.73 2.10 -30.18
N LYS A 403 3.82 1.97 -30.95
CA LYS A 403 4.90 2.97 -31.03
C LYS A 403 4.39 4.38 -31.41
N ASN A 404 3.19 4.48 -31.97
CA ASN A 404 2.54 5.76 -32.27
C ASN A 404 2.06 6.47 -31.01
N PHE A 405 1.76 5.77 -29.92
CA PHE A 405 1.37 6.36 -28.63
C PHE A 405 2.54 7.13 -27.98
N LYS A 406 3.72 6.51 -27.89
CA LYS A 406 4.96 7.17 -27.39
C LYS A 406 5.42 8.32 -28.30
N LYS A 407 5.20 8.20 -29.62
CA LYS A 407 5.52 9.25 -30.58
C LYS A 407 4.57 10.44 -30.41
N ARG A 408 3.26 10.21 -30.26
CA ARG A 408 2.25 11.26 -30.07
C ARG A 408 2.48 12.06 -28.78
N LEU A 409 2.78 11.38 -27.66
CA LEU A 409 3.16 12.02 -26.38
C LEU A 409 4.36 13.00 -26.50
N LYS A 410 5.32 12.70 -27.38
CA LYS A 410 6.46 13.59 -27.64
C LYS A 410 6.15 14.72 -28.62
N THR A 411 5.26 14.49 -29.59
CA THR A 411 4.95 15.50 -30.63
C THR A 411 3.83 16.47 -30.25
N SER A 412 2.95 16.15 -29.31
CA SER A 412 1.83 17.04 -28.93
C SER A 412 2.16 18.07 -27.84
N GLY A 413 3.41 18.15 -27.39
CA GLY A 413 3.86 19.18 -26.44
C GLY A 413 3.06 19.23 -25.12
N GLY A 414 2.52 18.11 -24.66
CA GLY A 414 1.69 18.06 -23.45
C GLY A 414 0.22 18.46 -23.64
N GLN A 415 -0.28 18.59 -24.87
CA GLN A 415 -1.72 18.82 -25.08
C GLN A 415 -2.55 17.55 -24.79
N ILE A 416 -3.15 17.54 -23.60
CA ILE A 416 -4.47 17.05 -23.15
C ILE A 416 -5.02 15.79 -23.84
N HIS A 417 -5.35 14.78 -23.04
CA HIS A 417 -5.99 13.54 -23.48
C HIS A 417 -7.38 13.76 -24.12
N MET A 418 -7.61 13.09 -25.26
CA MET A 418 -8.84 13.16 -26.08
C MET A 418 -10.14 12.73 -25.37
N LEU A 419 -10.08 12.00 -24.25
CA LEU A 419 -11.29 11.54 -23.55
C LEU A 419 -11.98 12.64 -22.74
N ASP A 420 -11.30 13.75 -22.46
CA ASP A 420 -11.84 14.85 -21.64
C ASP A 420 -12.31 16.07 -22.46
N THR A 421 -11.89 16.19 -23.73
CA THR A 421 -12.24 17.32 -24.62
C THR A 421 -13.35 17.02 -25.61
N ASP A 422 -13.76 15.77 -25.80
CA ASP A 422 -15.02 15.45 -26.48
C ASP A 422 -16.21 15.71 -25.53
N THR A 423 -16.47 17.00 -25.33
CA THR A 423 -17.60 17.72 -24.72
C THR A 423 -18.11 17.27 -23.35
N THR A 424 -18.19 15.99 -22.99
CA THR A 424 -19.01 15.54 -21.86
C THR A 424 -18.45 15.85 -20.48
N VAL A 425 -17.15 15.75 -20.24
CA VAL A 425 -16.55 16.07 -18.92
C VAL A 425 -16.40 17.58 -18.76
N ALA A 426 -15.86 18.26 -19.77
CA ALA A 426 -15.74 19.72 -19.76
C ALA A 426 -17.11 20.41 -19.62
N ASP A 427 -18.15 19.95 -20.34
CA ASP A 427 -19.51 20.47 -20.23
C ASP A 427 -20.13 20.16 -18.86
N ALA A 428 -19.90 18.98 -18.28
CA ALA A 428 -20.35 18.67 -16.93
C ALA A 428 -19.71 19.57 -15.87
N ILE A 429 -18.41 19.84 -15.98
CA ILE A 429 -17.68 20.72 -15.07
C ILE A 429 -18.12 22.17 -15.23
N GLN A 430 -18.30 22.65 -16.47
CA GLN A 430 -18.83 23.97 -16.76
C GLN A 430 -20.28 24.15 -16.27
N LYS A 431 -21.14 23.14 -16.47
CA LYS A 431 -22.52 23.12 -15.94
C LYS A 431 -22.55 23.14 -14.41
N ALA A 432 -21.53 22.59 -13.75
CA ALA A 432 -21.35 22.66 -12.31
C ALA A 432 -20.77 24.01 -11.81
N GLY A 433 -20.57 24.98 -12.71
CA GLY A 433 -20.03 26.31 -12.40
C GLY A 433 -18.51 26.33 -12.16
N LEU A 434 -17.81 25.25 -12.49
CA LEU A 434 -16.38 25.09 -12.26
C LEU A 434 -15.58 25.44 -13.52
N ARG A 435 -14.32 25.83 -13.35
CA ARG A 435 -13.39 26.09 -14.46
C ARG A 435 -12.33 25.00 -14.54
N LEU A 436 -11.80 24.76 -15.73
CA LEU A 436 -10.67 23.88 -15.97
C LEU A 436 -9.44 24.70 -16.32
N SER A 437 -8.30 24.36 -15.72
CA SER A 437 -6.98 24.87 -16.08
C SER A 437 -6.06 23.68 -16.39
N VAL A 438 -5.29 23.80 -17.47
CA VAL A 438 -4.53 22.69 -18.04
C VAL A 438 -3.10 22.75 -17.51
N LEU A 439 -2.57 21.61 -17.09
CA LEU A 439 -1.22 21.44 -16.58
C LEU A 439 -0.40 20.55 -17.53
N ASP A 440 0.93 20.59 -17.42
CA ASP A 440 1.84 19.78 -18.26
C ASP A 440 1.59 18.27 -18.12
N ILE A 441 1.05 17.83 -16.98
CA ILE A 441 0.80 16.43 -16.63
C ILE A 441 -0.69 16.11 -16.44
N GLY A 442 -1.60 17.02 -16.81
CA GLY A 442 -3.04 16.80 -16.62
C GLY A 442 -3.82 18.11 -16.55
N TYR A 443 -4.70 18.25 -15.55
CA TYR A 443 -5.49 19.47 -15.36
C TYR A 443 -5.97 19.64 -13.93
N GLU A 444 -6.34 20.87 -13.60
CA GLU A 444 -6.93 21.26 -12.33
C GLU A 444 -8.37 21.78 -12.54
N VAL A 445 -9.23 21.45 -11.59
CA VAL A 445 -10.60 21.94 -11.48
C VAL A 445 -10.61 23.08 -10.47
N LEU A 446 -11.07 24.24 -10.90
CA LEU A 446 -11.09 25.49 -10.14
C LEU A 446 -12.52 25.85 -9.72
N SER A 447 -12.69 26.27 -8.47
CA SER A 447 -13.89 26.95 -7.96
C SER A 447 -13.51 28.35 -7.52
N ASP A 448 -14.14 29.39 -8.08
CA ASP A 448 -13.83 30.80 -7.78
C ASP A 448 -12.35 31.19 -7.96
N GLY A 449 -11.61 30.45 -8.78
CA GLY A 449 -10.18 30.66 -9.03
C GLY A 449 -9.24 29.80 -8.16
N ASP A 450 -9.77 29.09 -7.16
CA ASP A 450 -8.99 28.21 -6.30
C ASP A 450 -9.04 26.74 -6.79
N PRO A 451 -7.90 26.02 -6.81
CA PRO A 451 -7.84 24.61 -7.22
C PRO A 451 -8.44 23.70 -6.15
N ILE A 452 -9.56 23.05 -6.51
CA ILE A 452 -10.27 22.11 -5.64
C ILE A 452 -9.93 20.64 -5.95
N ALA A 453 -9.58 20.34 -7.20
CA ALA A 453 -9.13 19.01 -7.61
C ALA A 453 -8.06 19.08 -8.70
N THR A 454 -7.18 18.09 -8.75
CA THR A 454 -6.19 17.87 -9.81
C THR A 454 -6.35 16.45 -10.34
N ILE A 455 -6.24 16.30 -11.66
CA ILE A 455 -6.09 15.02 -12.32
C ILE A 455 -4.73 15.01 -12.98
N GLU A 456 -3.90 14.02 -12.62
CA GLU A 456 -2.54 13.86 -13.12
C GLU A 456 -2.39 12.50 -13.81
N PHE A 457 -1.69 12.49 -14.95
CA PHE A 457 -1.39 11.30 -15.72
C PHE A 457 0.10 10.99 -15.59
N THR A 458 0.42 9.91 -14.86
CA THR A 458 1.82 9.51 -14.60
C THR A 458 2.13 8.17 -15.26
N PRO A 459 3.22 8.05 -16.03
CA PRO A 459 3.65 6.75 -16.55
C PRO A 459 4.18 5.85 -15.42
N ASP A 460 3.72 4.60 -15.36
CA ASP A 460 4.32 3.54 -14.55
C ASP A 460 5.44 2.87 -15.38
N GLU A 461 6.68 3.29 -15.15
CA GLU A 461 7.84 2.76 -15.89
C GLU A 461 8.05 1.26 -15.68
N ALA A 462 7.68 0.73 -14.51
CA ALA A 462 7.87 -0.68 -14.19
C ALA A 462 6.88 -1.58 -14.95
N LYS A 463 5.65 -1.11 -15.14
CA LYS A 463 4.58 -1.88 -15.79
C LYS A 463 4.31 -1.47 -17.23
N GLY A 464 4.89 -0.36 -17.70
CA GLY A 464 4.62 0.20 -19.02
C GLY A 464 3.18 0.69 -19.19
N SER A 465 2.47 0.95 -18.09
CA SER A 465 1.08 1.42 -18.05
C SER A 465 0.99 2.91 -17.74
N LEU A 466 -0.16 3.54 -17.99
CA LEU A 466 -0.45 4.90 -17.58
C LEU A 466 -1.31 4.87 -16.31
N ILE A 467 -0.97 5.65 -15.31
CA ILE A 467 -1.72 5.80 -14.06
C ILE A 467 -2.43 7.16 -14.11
N VAL A 468 -3.70 7.18 -13.71
CA VAL A 468 -4.44 8.41 -13.41
C VAL A 468 -4.49 8.59 -11.91
N ILE A 469 -4.11 9.78 -11.46
CA ILE A 469 -4.17 10.21 -10.07
C ILE A 469 -5.21 11.30 -10.00
N PHE A 470 -6.31 11.03 -9.32
CA PHE A 470 -7.29 12.04 -8.96
C PHE A 470 -6.99 12.51 -7.55
N ALA A 471 -6.80 13.80 -7.35
CA ALA A 471 -6.52 14.37 -6.04
C ALA A 471 -7.44 15.56 -5.77
N SER A 472 -8.04 15.62 -4.59
CA SER A 472 -8.87 16.75 -4.20
C SER A 472 -8.45 17.31 -2.86
N THR A 473 -8.29 18.62 -2.78
CA THR A 473 -7.81 19.29 -1.57
C THR A 473 -8.94 19.39 -0.56
N ILE A 474 -8.77 18.78 0.61
CA ILE A 474 -9.78 18.83 1.68
C ILE A 474 -9.56 20.06 2.56
N GLY A 475 -8.29 20.37 2.88
CA GLY A 475 -7.96 21.49 3.74
C GLY A 475 -6.61 21.36 4.43
N PRO A 476 -6.27 22.30 5.34
CA PRO A 476 -5.03 22.25 6.09
C PRO A 476 -4.96 21.02 7.00
N ALA A 477 -3.77 20.43 7.09
CA ALA A 477 -3.48 19.27 7.91
C ALA A 477 -2.76 19.67 9.18
N PHE A 478 -3.43 19.48 10.31
CA PHE A 478 -2.87 19.73 11.64
C PHE A 478 -2.31 18.41 12.20
N ARG A 479 -1.08 18.45 12.72
CA ARG A 479 -0.32 17.25 13.14
C ARG A 479 -1.07 16.41 14.17
N GLU A 480 -1.75 17.08 15.10
CA GLU A 480 -2.59 16.47 16.13
C GLU A 480 -3.80 15.71 15.58
N LYS A 481 -4.21 15.97 14.33
CA LYS A 481 -5.33 15.28 13.66
C LYS A 481 -4.88 14.15 12.75
N PHE A 482 -3.59 13.85 12.63
CA PHE A 482 -3.07 12.88 11.66
C PHE A 482 -3.59 11.46 11.93
N VAL A 483 -3.60 11.03 13.19
CA VAL A 483 -4.08 9.69 13.55
C VAL A 483 -5.57 9.55 13.22
N ALA A 484 -6.38 10.56 13.59
CA ALA A 484 -7.81 10.57 13.29
C ALA A 484 -8.07 10.60 11.78
N ALA A 485 -7.32 11.42 11.03
CA ALA A 485 -7.41 11.48 9.57
C ALA A 485 -7.04 10.14 8.93
N LEU A 486 -5.93 9.51 9.32
CA LEU A 486 -5.54 8.20 8.80
C LEU A 486 -6.57 7.11 9.13
N GLN A 487 -7.23 7.17 10.29
CA GLN A 487 -8.32 6.25 10.62
C GLN A 487 -9.53 6.43 9.69
N MET A 488 -9.79 7.64 9.19
CA MET A 488 -10.86 7.90 8.22
C MET A 488 -10.60 7.23 6.86
N ASN A 489 -9.38 6.80 6.55
CA ASN A 489 -9.11 6.05 5.30
C ASN A 489 -9.94 4.78 5.16
N LYS A 490 -10.39 4.20 6.28
CA LYS A 490 -11.29 3.04 6.29
C LYS A 490 -12.72 3.37 5.85
N ASN A 491 -13.08 4.66 5.85
CA ASN A 491 -14.45 5.12 5.59
C ASN A 491 -14.64 5.66 4.15
N PHE A 492 -13.57 5.87 3.38
CA PHE A 492 -13.70 6.32 1.99
C PHE A 492 -13.89 5.11 1.06
N SER A 493 -15.00 5.14 0.32
CA SER A 493 -15.28 4.17 -0.74
C SER A 493 -14.32 4.33 -1.93
N LEU A 494 -13.82 5.55 -2.15
CA LEU A 494 -12.87 5.89 -3.22
C LEU A 494 -11.75 6.79 -2.68
N GLY A 495 -10.52 6.53 -3.12
CA GLY A 495 -9.35 7.27 -2.70
C GLY A 495 -8.92 7.05 -1.23
N ARG A 496 -7.81 7.68 -0.88
CA ARG A 496 -7.19 7.67 0.44
C ARG A 496 -6.69 9.08 0.78
N LEU A 497 -6.75 9.45 2.05
CA LEU A 497 -6.13 10.66 2.56
C LEU A 497 -4.62 10.55 2.45
N ALA A 498 -4.04 11.50 1.71
CA ALA A 498 -2.63 11.74 1.60
C ALA A 498 -2.30 13.09 2.25
N LEU A 499 -1.09 13.19 2.79
CA LEU A 499 -0.52 14.43 3.28
C LEU A 499 0.32 15.05 2.16
N THR A 500 0.08 16.32 1.87
CA THR A 500 0.87 17.07 0.89
C THR A 500 1.40 18.35 1.52
N VAL A 501 2.53 18.84 1.01
CA VAL A 501 3.10 20.12 1.42
C VAL A 501 2.73 21.13 0.34
N ASP A 502 2.08 22.22 0.74
CA ASP A 502 1.84 23.36 -0.15
C ASP A 502 3.19 24.00 -0.50
N ALA A 503 3.54 24.03 -1.79
CA ALA A 503 4.86 24.50 -2.23
C ALA A 503 5.10 25.99 -1.93
N SER A 504 4.04 26.81 -1.85
CA SER A 504 4.17 28.25 -1.63
C SER A 504 4.30 28.62 -0.16
N THR A 505 3.61 27.89 0.72
CA THR A 505 3.52 28.21 2.15
C THR A 505 4.28 27.24 3.05
N GLY A 506 4.68 26.07 2.54
CA GLY A 506 5.20 24.97 3.34
C GLY A 506 4.16 24.32 4.27
N ALA A 507 2.90 24.76 4.22
CA ALA A 507 1.83 24.24 5.07
C ALA A 507 1.42 22.83 4.63
N LEU A 508 1.14 21.96 5.60
CA LEU A 508 0.61 20.63 5.32
C LEU A 508 -0.87 20.72 4.97
N LYS A 509 -1.30 19.98 3.94
CA LYS A 509 -2.69 19.88 3.49
C LYS A 509 -3.08 18.41 3.35
N PHE A 510 -4.31 18.09 3.73
CA PHE A 510 -4.92 16.80 3.42
C PHE A 510 -5.48 16.84 2.00
N LYS A 511 -5.12 15.84 1.20
CA LYS A 511 -5.76 15.56 -0.09
C LYS A 511 -6.42 14.20 -0.04
N LEU A 512 -7.59 14.06 -0.65
CA LEU A 512 -8.15 12.76 -0.99
C LEU A 512 -7.58 12.35 -2.35
N VAL A 513 -6.87 11.23 -2.41
CA VAL A 513 -6.14 10.77 -3.60
C VAL A 513 -6.64 9.39 -4.03
N ASP A 514 -7.14 9.26 -5.25
CA ASP A 514 -7.50 8.00 -5.90
C ASP A 514 -6.53 7.71 -7.04
N VAL A 515 -5.93 6.53 -7.05
CA VAL A 515 -4.90 6.12 -8.03
C VAL A 515 -5.39 4.90 -8.77
N ARG A 516 -5.46 4.99 -10.10
CA ARG A 516 -5.99 3.93 -10.97
C ARG A 516 -5.13 3.73 -12.21
N LEU A 517 -5.15 2.52 -12.75
CA LEU A 517 -4.63 2.29 -14.10
C LEU A 517 -5.59 2.92 -15.11
N TYR A 518 -5.06 3.66 -16.07
CA TYR A 518 -5.86 4.31 -17.10
C TYR A 518 -6.67 3.33 -17.94
N SER A 519 -6.15 2.10 -18.12
CA SER A 519 -6.85 1.01 -18.82
C SER A 519 -8.14 0.57 -18.13
N ASP A 520 -8.28 0.85 -16.83
CA ASP A 520 -9.35 0.32 -15.99
C ASP A 520 -10.47 1.36 -15.80
N ILE A 521 -10.37 2.51 -16.47
CA ILE A 521 -11.29 3.63 -16.29
C ILE A 521 -12.05 3.86 -17.60
N ASP A 522 -13.34 3.55 -17.59
CA ASP A 522 -14.28 4.04 -18.61
C ASP A 522 -14.81 5.45 -18.27
N ALA A 523 -15.53 6.07 -19.21
CA ALA A 523 -16.01 7.44 -19.06
C ALA A 523 -16.98 7.63 -17.88
N ASP A 524 -17.76 6.60 -17.54
CA ASP A 524 -18.72 6.67 -16.45
C ASP A 524 -18.03 6.50 -15.09
N THR A 525 -17.06 5.59 -14.99
CA THR A 525 -16.17 5.45 -13.84
C THR A 525 -15.40 6.73 -13.60
N TYR A 526 -14.88 7.35 -14.67
CA TYR A 526 -14.17 8.63 -14.61
C TYR A 526 -15.05 9.73 -14.00
N LYS A 527 -16.28 9.89 -14.50
CA LYS A 527 -17.26 10.85 -13.98
C LYS A 527 -17.64 10.55 -12.53
N GLY A 528 -17.84 9.28 -12.19
CA GLY A 528 -18.19 8.85 -10.84
C GLY A 528 -17.09 9.16 -9.82
N VAL A 529 -15.83 8.87 -10.15
CA VAL A 529 -14.67 9.20 -9.31
C VAL A 529 -14.55 10.70 -9.14
N LEU A 530 -14.65 11.48 -10.22
CA LEU A 530 -14.54 12.93 -10.17
C LEU A 530 -15.68 13.55 -9.33
N ALA A 531 -16.92 13.13 -9.55
CA ALA A 531 -18.07 13.61 -8.78
C ALA A 531 -17.93 13.28 -7.29
N TYR A 532 -17.49 12.07 -6.95
CA TYR A 532 -17.24 11.67 -5.57
C TYR A 532 -16.19 12.58 -4.91
N LEU A 533 -15.04 12.77 -5.56
CA LEU A 533 -13.96 13.57 -5.01
C LEU A 533 -14.35 15.04 -4.84
N LEU A 534 -15.05 15.61 -5.82
CA LEU A 534 -15.56 16.98 -5.73
C LEU A 534 -16.60 17.15 -4.63
N ASN A 535 -17.46 16.14 -4.41
CA ASN A 535 -18.44 16.18 -3.33
C ASN A 535 -17.77 16.09 -1.95
N VAL A 536 -16.72 15.27 -1.81
CA VAL A 536 -15.97 15.18 -0.54
C VAL A 536 -15.17 16.46 -0.27
N ALA A 537 -14.65 17.11 -1.32
CA ALA A 537 -13.83 18.31 -1.20
C ALA A 537 -14.59 19.64 -1.17
N ARG A 538 -15.93 19.63 -1.26
CA ARG A 538 -16.78 20.82 -1.06
C ARG A 538 -17.40 20.88 0.35
N PRO A 539 -16.68 21.24 1.42
CA PRO A 539 -17.27 21.54 2.72
C PRO A 539 -17.44 23.04 2.96
N HIS A 540 -18.26 23.73 2.17
CA HIS A 540 -19.16 24.73 2.76
C HIS A 540 -20.33 23.91 3.33
N ALA A 541 -20.30 23.45 4.58
CA ALA A 541 -21.05 24.12 5.65
C ALA A 541 -20.68 23.62 7.08
N LEU A 542 -19.44 23.19 7.33
CA LEU A 542 -19.03 22.72 8.67
C LEU A 542 -18.39 23.80 9.57
N SER A 543 -18.45 25.09 9.22
CA SER A 543 -17.85 26.15 10.06
C SER A 543 -18.60 27.48 10.19
N THR A 544 -19.81 27.65 9.63
CA THR A 544 -20.66 28.83 9.93
C THR A 544 -21.75 28.57 10.98
N ILE A 545 -21.79 27.37 11.57
CA ILE A 545 -22.59 27.03 12.77
C ILE A 545 -21.64 26.76 13.94
N LYS A 546 -20.82 27.77 14.26
CA LYS A 546 -20.27 28.04 15.60
C LYS A 546 -20.04 29.56 15.71
N GLY A 547 -21.13 30.29 15.52
CA GLY A 547 -21.31 31.72 15.66
C GLY A 547 -22.80 31.99 15.69
#